data_AF-A0A2V8DVB6-F1
#
_entry.id   AF-A0A2V8DVB6-F1
#
_cell.length_a   1.000
_cell.length_b   1.000
_cell.length_c   1.000
_cell.angle_alpha   90.00
_cell.angle_beta   90.00
_cell.angle_gamma   90.00
#
_symmetry.space_group_name_H-M   'P 1'
#
loop_
_entity.id
_entity.type
_entity.pdbx_description
1 polymer ?
#
loop_
_entity_poly.entity_id
_entity_poly.type
_entity_poly.pdbx_seq_one_letter_code
_entity_poly.pdbx_strand_id
1 'polypeptide(L)'
;MTNAVVPPAWAERLLRLLLAPADREIVSGDLLEAYRDDVHPARGRRRADLWYIRQVAWFAWRAAWLWGALLAAAVIGRDVLDRLSPTTEFYARSLVSTYTAIGIFVCAGLMAAWRSHSVAAGTLIGALTGAFAAVIVEVASPGQLAIWHDPHTLAMIDASGGLSEVFFLPLIVIVPGTMCATIGAVLGRGLAWSMRSRLSD
;
A
#
# COMPACT_ATOMS: atom_id res chain seq x y z
N MET A 1 22.56 -19.86 30.72
CA MET A 1 21.41 -19.27 29.99
C MET A 1 21.90 -18.78 28.65
N THR A 2 21.71 -19.54 27.58
CA THR A 2 21.98 -19.07 26.22
C THR A 2 20.98 -17.96 25.92
N ASN A 3 21.46 -16.74 25.68
CA ASN A 3 20.59 -15.65 25.24
C ASN A 3 19.99 -16.06 23.90
N ALA A 4 18.70 -16.37 23.88
CA ALA A 4 18.01 -16.73 22.67
C ALA A 4 18.19 -15.62 21.63
N VAL A 5 18.68 -15.97 20.44
CA VAL A 5 18.80 -15.05 19.31
C VAL A 5 17.41 -14.89 18.72
N VAL A 6 16.81 -13.71 18.89
CA VAL A 6 15.43 -13.43 18.47
C VAL A 6 15.43 -12.20 17.55
N PRO A 7 14.69 -12.23 16.42
CA PRO A 7 14.51 -11.05 15.57
C PRO A 7 13.64 -9.99 16.27
N PRO A 8 13.52 -8.77 15.71
CA PRO A 8 12.67 -7.73 16.27
C PRO A 8 11.21 -8.18 16.31
N ALA A 9 10.61 -8.24 17.51
CA ALA A 9 9.28 -8.79 17.72
C ALA A 9 8.16 -8.05 16.96
N TRP A 10 8.34 -6.78 16.61
CA TRP A 10 7.38 -6.04 15.78
C TRP A 10 7.43 -6.49 14.31
N ALA A 11 8.61 -6.82 13.78
CA ALA A 11 8.80 -7.25 12.40
C ALA A 11 8.21 -8.65 12.19
N GLU A 12 8.43 -9.57 13.14
CA GLU A 12 7.81 -10.90 13.16
C GLU A 12 6.27 -10.81 13.20
N ARG A 13 5.71 -9.95 14.07
CA ARG A 13 4.26 -9.72 14.14
C ARG A 13 3.71 -9.19 12.82
N LEU A 14 4.43 -8.25 12.20
CA LEU A 14 4.07 -7.69 10.89
C LEU A 14 4.10 -8.75 9.79
N LEU A 15 5.14 -9.60 9.76
CA LEU A 15 5.23 -10.72 8.80
C LEU A 15 4.03 -11.66 8.94
N ARG A 16 3.76 -12.15 10.15
CA ARG A 16 2.65 -13.07 10.42
C ARG A 16 1.29 -12.46 10.08
N LEU A 17 1.15 -11.15 10.25
CA LEU A 17 -0.04 -10.41 9.86
C LEU A 17 -0.27 -10.45 8.34
N LEU A 18 0.79 -10.31 7.55
CA LEU A 18 0.74 -10.28 6.08
C LEU A 18 0.58 -11.66 5.44
N LEU A 19 1.00 -12.72 6.13
CA LEU A 19 0.95 -14.09 5.62
C LEU A 19 -0.43 -14.73 5.70
N ALA A 20 -0.73 -15.59 4.72
CA ALA A 20 -1.90 -16.47 4.77
C ALA A 20 -1.73 -17.47 5.93
N PRO A 21 -2.82 -17.89 6.60
CA PRO A 21 -2.72 -18.76 7.76
C PRO A 21 -1.90 -20.04 7.54
N ALA A 22 -1.99 -20.65 6.35
CA ALA A 22 -1.26 -21.87 5.98
C ALA A 22 0.25 -21.65 5.86
N ASP A 23 0.69 -20.45 5.47
CA ASP A 23 2.10 -20.14 5.21
C ASP A 23 2.81 -19.59 6.46
N ARG A 24 2.06 -19.25 7.52
CA ARG A 24 2.60 -18.53 8.68
C ARG A 24 3.71 -19.29 9.37
N GLU A 25 3.51 -20.58 9.65
CA GLU A 25 4.48 -21.37 10.40
C GLU A 25 5.72 -21.67 9.54
N ILE A 26 5.51 -22.03 8.28
CA ILE A 26 6.57 -22.38 7.33
C ILE A 26 7.45 -21.15 7.05
N VAL A 27 6.88 -20.06 6.52
CA VAL A 27 7.66 -18.89 6.10
C VAL A 27 8.27 -18.14 7.29
N SER A 28 7.56 -18.05 8.43
CA SER A 28 8.12 -17.48 9.66
C SER A 28 9.26 -18.34 10.20
N GLY A 29 9.07 -19.66 10.22
CA GLY A 29 10.06 -20.64 10.68
C GLY A 29 11.33 -20.57 9.85
N ASP A 30 11.22 -20.69 8.53
CA ASP A 30 12.35 -20.64 7.60
C ASP A 30 13.15 -19.33 7.74
N LEU A 31 12.46 -18.19 7.83
CA LEU A 31 13.12 -16.89 8.01
C LEU A 31 13.80 -16.77 9.38
N LEU A 32 13.22 -17.38 10.41
CA LEU A 32 13.76 -17.38 11.77
C LEU A 32 14.98 -18.29 11.89
N GLU A 33 14.96 -19.46 11.24
CA GLU A 33 16.10 -20.37 11.13
C GLU A 33 17.24 -19.70 10.38
N ALA A 34 16.99 -19.17 9.17
CA ALA A 34 17.99 -18.42 8.41
C ALA A 34 18.54 -17.20 9.18
N TYR A 35 17.69 -16.49 9.93
CA TYR A 35 18.13 -15.39 10.79
C TYR A 35 19.13 -15.85 11.86
N ARG A 36 18.83 -16.98 12.54
CA ARG A 36 19.61 -17.49 13.68
C ARG A 36 20.88 -18.20 13.26
N ASP A 37 20.80 -19.02 12.23
CA ASP A 37 21.83 -20.00 11.90
C ASP A 37 22.81 -19.43 10.86
N ASP A 38 22.34 -18.59 9.94
CA ASP A 38 23.19 -18.03 8.88
C ASP A 38 23.54 -16.56 9.13
N VAL A 39 22.53 -15.70 9.30
CA VAL A 39 22.72 -14.24 9.19
C VAL A 39 23.30 -13.64 10.47
N HIS A 40 22.77 -14.03 11.63
CA HIS A 40 23.21 -13.51 12.91
C HIS A 40 24.68 -13.85 13.24
N PRO A 41 25.14 -15.11 13.08
CA PRO A 41 26.54 -15.47 13.37
C PRO A 41 27.51 -14.78 12.41
N ALA A 42 27.16 -14.67 11.13
CA ALA A 42 28.04 -14.10 10.11
C ALA A 42 28.13 -12.57 10.15
N ARG A 43 27.04 -11.86 10.51
CA ARG A 43 26.94 -10.40 10.35
C ARG A 43 26.74 -9.62 11.65
N GLY A 44 26.49 -10.32 12.75
CA GLY A 44 26.12 -9.72 14.03
C GLY A 44 24.70 -9.16 14.06
N ARG A 45 24.24 -8.84 15.27
CA ARG A 45 22.84 -8.50 15.57
C ARG A 45 22.23 -7.40 14.70
N ARG A 46 22.86 -6.21 14.64
CA ARG A 46 22.28 -5.06 13.91
C ARG A 46 22.05 -5.34 12.43
N ARG A 47 23.00 -6.01 11.78
CA ARG A 47 22.92 -6.34 10.35
C ARG A 47 21.92 -7.47 10.10
N ALA A 48 21.81 -8.41 11.05
CA ALA A 48 20.77 -9.44 11.00
C ALA A 48 19.37 -8.84 11.15
N ASP A 49 19.17 -7.93 12.12
CA ASP A 49 17.89 -7.22 12.31
C ASP A 49 17.47 -6.49 11.03
N LEU A 50 18.40 -5.74 10.42
CA LEU A 50 18.15 -5.04 9.15
C LEU A 50 17.85 -6.00 8.01
N TRP A 51 18.54 -7.14 7.93
CA TRP A 51 18.24 -8.16 6.94
C TRP A 51 16.83 -8.69 7.11
N TYR A 52 16.39 -9.00 8.33
CA TYR A 52 15.05 -9.50 8.62
C TYR A 52 13.99 -8.45 8.29
N ILE A 53 14.19 -7.20 8.71
CA ILE A 53 13.30 -6.07 8.39
C ILE A 53 13.15 -5.92 6.88
N ARG A 54 14.23 -6.06 6.10
CA ARG A 54 14.19 -6.00 4.65
C ARG A 54 13.33 -7.13 4.05
N GLN A 55 13.37 -8.33 4.62
CA GLN A 55 12.49 -9.43 4.17
C GLN A 55 11.03 -9.08 4.42
N VAL A 56 10.68 -8.60 5.62
CA VAL A 56 9.31 -8.20 5.95
C VAL A 56 8.83 -7.05 5.07
N ALA A 57 9.68 -6.05 4.81
CA ALA A 57 9.39 -4.94 3.91
C ALA A 57 9.13 -5.43 2.47
N TRP A 58 9.84 -6.45 2.00
CA TRP A 58 9.59 -7.06 0.69
C TRP A 58 8.21 -7.71 0.60
N PHE A 59 7.75 -8.42 1.64
CA PHE A 59 6.38 -8.96 1.69
C PHE A 59 5.33 -7.85 1.65
N ALA A 60 5.52 -6.79 2.44
CA ALA A 60 4.65 -5.62 2.44
C ALA A 60 4.61 -4.93 1.07
N TRP A 61 5.77 -4.69 0.46
CA TRP A 61 5.89 -4.15 -0.90
C TRP A 61 5.14 -5.01 -1.90
N ARG A 62 5.41 -6.32 -1.94
CA ARG A 62 4.78 -7.25 -2.88
C ARG A 62 3.26 -7.32 -2.73
N ALA A 63 2.73 -7.12 -1.52
CA ALA A 63 1.30 -7.12 -1.27
C ALA A 63 0.60 -5.82 -1.72
N ALA A 64 1.28 -4.68 -1.70
CA ALA A 64 0.68 -3.38 -1.97
C ALA A 64 1.07 -2.73 -3.31
N TRP A 65 2.20 -3.09 -3.93
CA TRP A 65 2.73 -2.38 -5.11
C TRP A 65 1.74 -2.33 -6.29
N LEU A 66 1.03 -3.44 -6.58
CA LEU A 66 0.09 -3.48 -7.70
C LEU A 66 -1.05 -2.48 -7.48
N TRP A 67 -1.62 -2.45 -6.27
CA TRP A 67 -2.69 -1.51 -5.92
C TRP A 67 -2.21 -0.07 -5.91
N GLY A 68 -1.01 0.17 -5.37
CA GLY A 68 -0.39 1.50 -5.38
C GLY A 68 -0.13 1.99 -6.81
N ALA A 69 0.35 1.11 -7.69
CA ALA A 69 0.56 1.42 -9.11
C ALA A 69 -0.76 1.71 -9.85
N LEU A 70 -1.81 0.93 -9.59
CA LEU A 70 -3.14 1.19 -10.17
C LEU A 70 -3.71 2.53 -9.71
N LEU A 71 -3.58 2.85 -8.41
CA LEU A 71 -4.03 4.13 -7.87
C LEU A 71 -3.23 5.29 -8.46
N ALA A 72 -1.90 5.18 -8.52
CA ALA A 72 -1.05 6.20 -9.14
C ALA A 72 -1.39 6.39 -10.62
N ALA A 73 -1.59 5.30 -11.37
CA ALA A 73 -1.96 5.36 -12.78
C ALA A 73 -3.31 6.04 -12.98
N ALA A 74 -4.30 5.80 -12.10
CA ALA A 74 -5.59 6.47 -12.15
C ALA A 74 -5.46 7.99 -11.92
N VAL A 75 -4.66 8.40 -10.93
CA VAL A 75 -4.40 9.82 -10.64
C VAL A 75 -3.66 10.50 -11.78
N ILE A 76 -2.51 9.95 -12.18
CA ILE A 76 -1.67 10.47 -13.28
C ILE A 76 -2.46 10.50 -14.59
N GLY A 77 -3.21 9.44 -14.89
CA GLY A 77 -4.03 9.36 -16.09
C GLY A 77 -5.10 10.43 -16.13
N ARG A 78 -5.76 10.70 -14.99
CA ARG A 78 -6.71 11.81 -14.87
C ARG A 78 -6.04 13.16 -15.11
N ASP A 79 -4.85 13.40 -14.54
CA ASP A 79 -4.14 14.68 -14.71
C ASP A 79 -3.64 14.87 -16.14
N VAL A 80 -3.23 13.80 -16.82
CA VAL A 80 -2.88 13.84 -18.26
C VAL A 80 -4.13 14.10 -19.10
N LEU A 81 -5.25 13.43 -18.80
CA LEU A 81 -6.51 13.62 -19.51
C LEU A 81 -7.04 15.06 -19.38
N ASP A 82 -6.93 15.66 -18.21
CA ASP A 82 -7.34 17.05 -17.96
C ASP A 82 -6.53 18.05 -18.79
N ARG A 83 -5.24 17.77 -19.06
CA ARG A 83 -4.41 18.60 -19.93
C ARG A 83 -4.70 18.39 -21.42
N LEU A 84 -4.90 17.14 -21.85
CA LEU A 84 -5.16 16.82 -23.26
C LEU A 84 -6.58 17.17 -23.71
N SER A 85 -7.52 17.16 -22.78
CA SER A 85 -8.92 17.46 -23.04
C SER A 85 -9.47 18.32 -21.89
N PRO A 86 -9.26 19.64 -21.92
CA PRO A 86 -9.83 20.55 -20.95
C PRO A 86 -11.35 20.36 -20.86
N THR A 87 -11.89 20.26 -19.64
CA THR A 87 -13.32 20.07 -19.41
C THR A 87 -13.95 21.25 -18.74
N THR A 88 -15.23 21.46 -19.02
CA THR A 88 -16.11 22.33 -18.22
C THR A 88 -16.82 21.54 -17.10
N GLU A 89 -16.82 20.21 -17.18
CA GLU A 89 -17.57 19.30 -16.29
C GLU A 89 -16.66 18.65 -15.23
N PHE A 90 -16.02 19.49 -14.41
CA PHE A 90 -15.10 19.04 -13.36
C PHE A 90 -15.76 18.10 -12.34
N TYR A 91 -17.05 18.28 -12.08
CA TYR A 91 -17.80 17.45 -11.14
C TYR A 91 -17.86 15.99 -11.58
N ALA A 92 -18.24 15.73 -12.84
CA ALA A 92 -18.34 14.38 -13.36
C ALA A 92 -16.97 13.66 -13.36
N ARG A 93 -15.90 14.36 -13.76
CA ARG A 93 -14.54 13.79 -13.74
C ARG A 93 -14.08 13.48 -12.30
N SER A 94 -14.32 14.40 -11.37
CA SER A 94 -13.98 14.22 -9.96
C SER A 94 -14.73 13.04 -9.33
N LEU A 95 -16.02 12.85 -9.66
CA LEU A 95 -16.77 11.68 -9.22
C LEU A 95 -16.15 10.38 -9.71
N VAL A 96 -15.83 10.29 -11.00
CA VAL A 96 -15.22 9.08 -11.58
C VAL A 96 -13.89 8.77 -10.88
N SER A 97 -12.98 9.74 -10.77
CA SER A 97 -11.68 9.52 -10.10
C SER A 97 -11.85 9.12 -8.64
N THR A 98 -12.82 9.72 -7.94
CA THR A 98 -13.10 9.42 -6.53
C THR A 98 -13.60 8.00 -6.36
N TYR A 99 -14.60 7.57 -7.13
CA TYR A 99 -15.13 6.21 -7.06
C TYR A 99 -14.11 5.17 -7.53
N THR A 100 -13.27 5.48 -8.53
CA THR A 100 -12.15 4.62 -8.92
C THR A 100 -11.17 4.43 -7.76
N ALA A 101 -10.76 5.50 -7.08
CA ALA A 101 -9.87 5.42 -5.93
C ALA A 101 -10.48 4.60 -4.78
N ILE A 102 -11.75 4.86 -4.44
CA ILE A 102 -12.50 4.09 -3.44
C ILE A 102 -12.51 2.60 -3.80
N GLY A 103 -12.84 2.26 -5.05
CA GLY A 103 -12.87 0.88 -5.53
C GLY A 103 -11.51 0.20 -5.39
N ILE A 104 -10.42 0.88 -5.74
CA ILE A 104 -9.06 0.36 -5.59
C ILE A 104 -8.74 0.07 -4.12
N PHE A 105 -9.02 1.02 -3.20
CA PHE A 105 -8.76 0.80 -1.77
C PHE A 105 -9.62 -0.32 -1.18
N VAL A 106 -10.92 -0.37 -1.49
CA VAL A 106 -11.82 -1.43 -1.04
C VAL A 106 -11.33 -2.79 -1.53
N CYS A 107 -10.99 -2.92 -2.82
CA CYS A 107 -10.46 -4.16 -3.39
C CYS A 107 -9.12 -4.56 -2.76
N ALA A 108 -8.20 -3.62 -2.55
CA ALA A 108 -6.92 -3.88 -1.91
C ALA A 108 -7.09 -4.45 -0.49
N GLY A 109 -7.93 -3.79 0.32
CA GLY A 109 -8.24 -4.23 1.69
C GLY A 109 -8.97 -5.58 1.72
N LEU A 110 -9.95 -5.78 0.84
CA LEU A 110 -10.70 -7.03 0.71
C LEU A 110 -9.79 -8.20 0.37
N MET A 111 -8.97 -8.07 -0.68
CA MET A 111 -8.09 -9.13 -1.14
C MET A 111 -7.04 -9.49 -0.09
N ALA A 112 -6.45 -8.49 0.57
CA ALA A 112 -5.48 -8.70 1.63
C ALA A 112 -6.10 -9.39 2.86
N ALA A 113 -7.29 -8.97 3.30
CA ALA A 113 -7.97 -9.58 4.44
C ALA A 113 -8.52 -10.98 4.15
N TRP A 114 -8.99 -11.21 2.92
CA TRP A 114 -9.44 -12.53 2.48
C TRP A 114 -8.28 -13.53 2.51
N ARG A 115 -7.12 -13.18 1.93
CA ARG A 115 -5.93 -14.04 1.90
C ARG A 115 -5.33 -14.27 3.30
N SER A 116 -5.19 -13.23 4.11
CA SER A 116 -4.53 -13.30 5.43
C SER A 116 -5.47 -13.70 6.58
N HIS A 117 -6.78 -13.71 6.34
CA HIS A 117 -7.81 -13.86 7.38
C HIS A 117 -7.68 -12.81 8.51
N SER A 118 -7.25 -11.59 8.18
CA SER A 118 -7.04 -10.51 9.15
C SER A 118 -7.52 -9.16 8.61
N VAL A 119 -8.39 -8.47 9.37
CA VAL A 119 -8.82 -7.10 9.04
C VAL A 119 -7.64 -6.13 9.13
N ALA A 120 -6.79 -6.28 10.16
CA ALA A 120 -5.63 -5.42 10.36
C ALA A 120 -4.63 -5.53 9.19
N ALA A 121 -4.50 -6.70 8.56
CA ALA A 121 -3.69 -6.84 7.35
C ALA A 121 -4.28 -6.05 6.18
N GLY A 122 -5.61 -6.14 5.97
CA GLY A 122 -6.28 -5.35 4.93
C GLY A 122 -6.18 -3.84 5.14
N THR A 123 -6.37 -3.36 6.37
CA THR A 123 -6.15 -1.95 6.74
C THR A 123 -4.72 -1.50 6.45
N LEU A 124 -3.72 -2.29 6.86
CA LEU A 124 -2.31 -2.00 6.60
C LEU A 124 -2.01 -1.93 5.10
N ILE A 125 -2.50 -2.89 4.30
CA ILE A 125 -2.30 -2.88 2.84
C ILE A 125 -2.97 -1.64 2.21
N GLY A 126 -4.11 -1.20 2.73
CA GLY A 126 -4.72 0.07 2.36
C GLY A 126 -3.80 1.27 2.58
N ALA A 127 -3.25 1.41 3.79
CA ALA A 127 -2.32 2.50 4.10
C ALA A 127 -1.06 2.47 3.20
N LEU A 128 -0.48 1.27 3.00
CA LEU A 128 0.68 1.10 2.12
C LEU A 128 0.35 1.38 0.65
N THR A 129 -0.85 1.04 0.19
CA THR A 129 -1.33 1.36 -1.17
C THR A 129 -1.33 2.87 -1.40
N GLY A 130 -1.88 3.64 -0.45
CA GLY A 130 -1.89 5.09 -0.52
C GLY A 130 -0.48 5.69 -0.48
N ALA A 131 0.37 5.19 0.42
CA ALA A 131 1.76 5.65 0.53
C ALA A 131 2.57 5.39 -0.75
N PHE A 132 2.43 4.20 -1.37
CA PHE A 132 3.10 3.90 -2.63
C PHE A 132 2.60 4.77 -3.78
N ALA A 133 1.28 4.95 -3.87
CA ALA A 133 0.71 5.81 -4.89
C ALA A 133 1.20 7.26 -4.73
N ALA A 134 1.24 7.76 -3.50
CA ALA A 134 1.77 9.09 -3.20
C ALA A 134 3.20 9.26 -3.72
N VAL A 135 4.13 8.36 -3.37
CA VAL A 135 5.52 8.43 -3.86
C VAL A 135 5.59 8.46 -5.39
N ILE A 136 4.81 7.63 -6.09
CA ILE A 136 4.81 7.61 -7.55
C ILE A 136 4.28 8.91 -8.13
N VAL A 137 3.16 9.42 -7.59
CA VAL A 137 2.56 10.70 -8.02
C VAL A 137 3.53 11.85 -7.77
N GLU A 138 4.19 11.91 -6.61
CA GLU A 138 5.17 12.97 -6.29
C GLU A 138 6.38 12.96 -7.22
N VAL A 139 6.81 11.79 -7.71
CA VAL A 139 7.89 11.71 -8.70
C VAL A 139 7.39 12.08 -10.10
N ALA A 140 6.15 11.72 -10.44
CA ALA A 140 5.55 12.02 -11.73
C ALA A 140 5.24 13.50 -11.91
N SER A 141 4.78 14.19 -10.85
CA SER A 141 4.36 15.60 -10.90
C SER A 141 5.46 16.56 -11.40
N PRO A 142 6.70 16.54 -10.88
CA PRO A 142 7.80 17.34 -11.44
C PRO A 142 8.13 16.97 -12.89
N GLY A 143 8.03 15.69 -13.25
CA GLY A 143 8.26 15.24 -14.63
C GLY A 143 7.22 15.81 -15.59
N GLN A 144 5.94 15.83 -15.19
CA GLN A 144 4.87 16.48 -15.95
C GLN A 144 5.10 17.99 -16.05
N LEU A 145 5.51 18.64 -14.96
CA LEU A 145 5.79 20.08 -14.96
C LEU A 145 6.98 20.44 -15.86
N ALA A 146 8.03 19.61 -15.88
CA ALA A 146 9.16 19.82 -16.78
C ALA A 146 8.75 19.76 -18.26
N ILE A 147 7.81 18.87 -18.59
CA ILE A 147 7.28 18.72 -19.96
C ILE A 147 6.28 19.84 -20.31
N TRP A 148 5.38 20.19 -19.39
CA TRP A 148 4.30 21.15 -19.57
C TRP A 148 4.45 22.32 -18.58
N HIS A 149 5.27 23.30 -18.96
CA HIS A 149 5.58 24.50 -18.15
C HIS A 149 5.06 25.79 -18.80
N ASP A 150 3.99 25.73 -19.58
CA ASP A 150 3.40 26.92 -20.18
C ASP A 150 2.79 27.86 -19.12
N PRO A 151 2.69 29.18 -19.39
CA PRO A 151 2.20 30.16 -18.42
C PRO A 151 0.79 29.85 -17.90
N HIS A 152 -0.05 29.20 -18.72
CA HIS A 152 -1.39 28.83 -18.32
C HIS A 152 -1.37 27.66 -17.31
N THR A 153 -0.53 26.64 -17.52
CA THR A 153 -0.32 25.57 -16.53
C THR A 153 0.19 26.11 -15.20
N LEU A 154 1.14 27.06 -15.22
CA LEU A 154 1.63 27.69 -13.99
C LEU A 154 0.55 28.50 -13.28
N ALA A 155 -0.27 29.26 -14.03
CA ALA A 155 -1.39 29.99 -13.46
C ALA A 155 -2.45 29.07 -12.83
N MET A 156 -2.69 27.90 -13.41
CA MET A 156 -3.59 26.89 -12.84
C MET A 156 -3.05 26.29 -11.54
N ILE A 157 -1.73 26.05 -11.45
CA ILE A 157 -1.08 25.58 -10.22
C ILE A 157 -1.19 26.63 -9.12
N ASP A 158 -0.93 27.90 -9.44
CA ASP A 158 -1.06 29.00 -8.47
C ASP A 158 -2.52 29.17 -8.02
N ALA A 159 -3.49 28.99 -8.93
CA ALA A 159 -4.91 29.03 -8.60
C ALA A 159 -5.36 27.86 -7.71
N SER A 160 -4.72 26.70 -7.82
CA SER A 160 -4.98 25.52 -6.99
C SER A 160 -4.17 25.51 -5.69
N GLY A 161 -3.85 26.66 -5.10
CA GLY A 161 -3.11 26.73 -3.84
C GLY A 161 -1.59 26.54 -3.95
N GLY A 162 -1.05 26.53 -5.17
CA GLY A 162 0.39 26.48 -5.45
C GLY A 162 1.00 25.08 -5.39
N LEU A 163 2.32 25.01 -5.57
CA LEU A 163 3.07 23.74 -5.57
C LEU A 163 2.92 22.95 -4.27
N SER A 164 2.74 23.61 -3.13
CA SER A 164 2.55 22.92 -1.85
C SER A 164 1.32 22.02 -1.84
N GLU A 165 0.26 22.38 -2.55
CA GLU A 165 -0.95 21.57 -2.62
C GLU A 165 -0.71 20.29 -3.43
N VAL A 166 0.06 20.38 -4.52
CA VAL A 166 0.47 19.24 -5.36
C VAL A 166 1.20 18.17 -4.54
N PHE A 167 2.09 18.58 -3.63
CA PHE A 167 2.89 17.66 -2.80
C PHE A 167 2.19 17.19 -1.51
N PHE A 168 1.02 17.76 -1.19
CA PHE A 168 0.31 17.46 0.06
C PHE A 168 -0.97 16.66 -0.17
N LEU A 169 -1.64 16.86 -1.32
CA LEU A 169 -2.86 16.15 -1.67
C LEU A 169 -2.70 14.61 -1.65
N PRO A 170 -1.62 14.02 -2.21
CA PRO A 170 -1.46 12.56 -2.16
C PRO A 170 -1.37 12.01 -0.74
N LEU A 171 -0.86 12.79 0.21
CA LEU A 171 -0.80 12.42 1.63
C LEU A 171 -2.18 12.48 2.29
N ILE A 172 -3.00 13.48 1.94
CA ILE A 172 -4.38 13.61 2.45
C ILE A 172 -5.20 12.38 2.06
N VAL A 173 -5.00 11.80 0.87
CA VAL A 173 -5.75 10.64 0.38
C VAL A 173 -5.48 9.36 1.19
N ILE A 174 -4.35 9.27 1.90
CA ILE A 174 -3.98 8.06 2.67
C ILE A 174 -5.02 7.76 3.76
N VAL A 175 -5.51 8.78 4.48
CA VAL A 175 -6.47 8.60 5.59
C VAL A 175 -7.83 8.06 5.10
N PRO A 176 -8.58 8.76 4.22
CA PRO A 176 -9.85 8.26 3.71
C PRO A 176 -9.67 6.95 2.93
N GLY A 177 -8.57 6.79 2.18
CA GLY A 177 -8.25 5.55 1.49
C GLY A 177 -8.09 4.36 2.45
N THR A 178 -7.42 4.56 3.58
CA THR A 178 -7.26 3.53 4.63
C THR A 178 -8.60 3.17 5.26
N MET A 179 -9.51 4.13 5.42
CA MET A 179 -10.88 3.87 5.88
C MET A 179 -11.64 2.99 4.88
N CYS A 180 -11.62 3.33 3.59
CA CYS A 180 -12.21 2.53 2.51
C CYS A 180 -11.62 1.11 2.47
N ALA A 181 -10.30 0.98 2.59
CA ALA A 181 -9.64 -0.32 2.63
C ALA A 181 -10.04 -1.14 3.87
N THR A 182 -10.27 -0.49 5.01
CA THR A 182 -10.77 -1.16 6.21
C THR A 182 -12.17 -1.72 6.01
N ILE A 183 -13.05 -1.00 5.32
CA ILE A 183 -14.39 -1.52 4.94
C ILE A 183 -14.22 -2.78 4.06
N GLY A 184 -13.38 -2.69 3.02
CA GLY A 184 -13.05 -3.85 2.18
C GLY A 184 -12.50 -5.02 3.00
N ALA A 185 -11.61 -4.75 3.97
CA ALA A 185 -10.99 -5.75 4.82
C ALA A 185 -12.00 -6.50 5.70
N VAL A 186 -13.00 -5.79 6.25
CA VAL A 186 -14.10 -6.42 7.00
C VAL A 186 -14.89 -7.37 6.09
N LEU A 187 -15.24 -6.94 4.88
CA LEU A 187 -15.95 -7.77 3.90
C LEU A 187 -15.12 -9.01 3.51
N GLY A 188 -13.84 -8.82 3.18
CA GLY A 188 -12.92 -9.90 2.82
C GLY A 188 -12.76 -10.93 3.93
N ARG A 189 -12.72 -10.49 5.19
CA ARG A 189 -12.64 -11.39 6.35
C ARG A 189 -13.92 -12.22 6.52
N GLY A 190 -15.08 -11.61 6.30
CA GLY A 190 -16.38 -12.29 6.34
C GLY A 190 -16.49 -13.37 5.26
N LEU A 191 -16.07 -13.05 4.03
CA LEU A 191 -16.02 -14.02 2.92
C LEU A 191 -15.09 -15.20 3.24
N ALA A 192 -13.89 -14.95 3.77
CA ALA A 192 -12.96 -16.00 4.18
C ALA A 192 -13.56 -16.97 5.20
N TRP A 193 -14.35 -16.43 6.14
CA TRP A 193 -15.02 -17.22 7.17
C TRP A 193 -16.15 -18.07 6.61
N SER A 194 -17.01 -17.49 5.76
CA SER A 194 -18.13 -18.20 5.14
C SER A 194 -17.69 -19.35 4.23
N MET A 195 -16.54 -19.24 3.56
CA MET A 195 -16.02 -20.34 2.74
C MET A 195 -15.48 -21.49 3.59
N ARG A 196 -14.86 -21.17 4.73
CA ARG A 196 -14.32 -22.19 5.64
C ARG A 196 -15.41 -23.06 6.25
N SER A 197 -16.55 -22.46 6.65
CA SER A 197 -17.65 -23.21 7.25
C SER A 197 -18.29 -24.23 6.29
N ARG A 198 -18.24 -23.98 4.98
CA ARG A 198 -18.78 -24.91 3.97
C ARG A 198 -17.90 -26.12 3.67
N LEU A 199 -16.64 -26.10 4.09
CA LEU A 199 -15.70 -27.20 3.88
C LEU A 199 -15.66 -28.18 5.06
N SER A 200 -16.30 -27.83 6.18
CA SER A 200 -16.38 -28.67 7.37
C SER A 200 -17.66 -29.52 7.45
N ASP A 201 -18.59 -29.31 6.53
CA ASP A 201 -19.85 -30.05 6.40
C ASP A 201 -19.72 -31.12 5.29
#